data_AF-A0A2J6Q2G0-F1
#
_entry.id   AF-A0A2J6Q2G0-F1
#
_cell.length_a   1.000
_cell.length_b   1.000
_cell.length_c   1.000
_cell.angle_alpha   90.00
_cell.angle_beta   90.00
_cell.angle_gamma   90.00
#
_symmetry.space_group_name_H-M   'P 1'
#
loop_
_entity.id
_entity.type
_entity.pdbx_description
1 polymer ?
#
loop_
_entity_poly.entity_id
_entity_poly.type
_entity_poly.pdbx_seq_one_letter_code
_entity_poly.pdbx_strand_id
1 'polypeptide(L)'
;MFGDMWDELAENRQKWGFLGKTGTLLSTDSENTNTMAWISYWRSLEDLQAFALAEVHQKGLKWYMKGKHPTLGIMHETYVVPAGNWETIYHNIVPFGLAQAKQPFAEANSLRKKGMRAPHASGLMEAKGPTWRTMKSRMKRASEKDMHND
;
A
#
# COMPACT_ATOMS: atom_id res chain seq x y z
N MET A 1 -15.23 14.04 -0.59
CA MET A 1 -14.41 14.49 0.56
C MET A 1 -13.29 13.52 0.90
N PHE A 2 -13.55 12.30 1.40
CA PHE A 2 -12.49 11.27 1.52
C PHE A 2 -12.26 10.52 0.20
N GLY A 3 -13.33 10.31 -0.59
CA GLY A 3 -13.23 9.79 -1.97
C GLY A 3 -12.29 10.64 -2.82
N ASP A 4 -12.48 11.96 -2.83
CA ASP A 4 -11.66 12.91 -3.59
C ASP A 4 -10.16 12.81 -3.26
N MET A 5 -9.80 12.49 -2.00
CA MET A 5 -8.39 12.26 -1.63
C MET A 5 -7.84 10.99 -2.29
N TRP A 6 -8.64 9.92 -2.31
CA TRP A 6 -8.26 8.67 -2.95
C TRP A 6 -8.22 8.79 -4.48
N ASP A 7 -9.11 9.59 -5.06
CA ASP A 7 -9.12 9.88 -6.50
C ASP A 7 -7.87 10.69 -6.90
N GLU A 8 -7.55 11.77 -6.17
CA GLU A 8 -6.31 12.55 -6.38
C GLU A 8 -5.07 11.64 -6.29
N LEU A 9 -5.01 10.75 -5.30
CA LEU A 9 -3.91 9.80 -5.16
C LEU A 9 -3.86 8.80 -6.32
N ALA A 10 -5.00 8.29 -6.77
CA ALA A 10 -5.09 7.30 -7.84
C ALA A 10 -4.69 7.90 -9.20
N GLU A 11 -5.06 9.16 -9.46
CA GLU A 11 -4.73 9.90 -10.68
C GLU A 11 -3.28 10.38 -10.70
N ASN A 12 -2.75 10.80 -9.54
CA ASN A 12 -1.43 11.43 -9.40
C ASN A 12 -0.41 10.57 -8.65
N ARG A 13 -0.49 9.23 -8.79
CA ARG A 13 0.37 8.26 -8.09
C ARG A 13 1.86 8.58 -8.07
N GLN A 14 2.42 9.01 -9.21
CA GLN A 14 3.84 9.32 -9.33
C GLN A 14 4.25 10.49 -8.44
N LYS A 15 3.47 11.57 -8.52
CA LYS A 15 3.68 12.83 -7.81
C LYS A 15 3.68 12.59 -6.30
N TRP A 16 2.74 11.78 -5.82
CA TRP A 16 2.54 11.53 -4.39
C TRP A 16 3.24 10.27 -3.87
N GLY A 17 4.04 9.58 -4.69
CA GLY A 17 4.67 8.31 -4.30
C GLY A 17 3.68 7.24 -3.83
N PHE A 18 2.44 7.29 -4.30
CA PHE A 18 1.37 6.40 -3.87
C PHE A 18 1.39 5.10 -4.68
N LEU A 19 1.71 4.00 -4.00
CA LEU A 19 1.82 2.68 -4.62
C LEU A 19 0.45 2.00 -4.72
N GLY A 20 -0.44 2.27 -3.77
CA GLY A 20 -1.80 1.76 -3.79
C GLY A 20 -2.38 1.61 -2.40
N LYS A 21 -3.58 1.04 -2.33
CA LYS A 21 -4.27 0.73 -1.07
C LYS A 21 -5.16 -0.50 -1.21
N THR A 22 -5.57 -1.06 -0.10
CA THR A 22 -6.62 -2.08 -0.06
C THR A 22 -7.98 -1.53 -0.50
N GLY A 23 -8.93 -2.45 -0.73
CA GLY A 23 -10.35 -2.13 -0.60
C GLY A 23 -10.70 -1.67 0.82
N THR A 24 -11.93 -1.18 1.00
CA THR A 24 -12.42 -0.80 2.33
C THR A 24 -12.46 -2.02 3.23
N LEU A 25 -11.76 -1.95 4.35
CA LEU A 25 -11.83 -2.94 5.43
C LEU A 25 -12.90 -2.46 6.41
N LEU A 26 -13.79 -3.37 6.77
CA LEU A 26 -14.89 -3.12 7.69
C LEU A 26 -14.70 -4.03 8.90
N SER A 27 -14.90 -3.47 10.09
CA SER A 27 -15.07 -4.32 11.27
C SER A 27 -16.36 -5.13 11.14
N THR A 28 -16.31 -6.39 11.55
CA THR A 28 -17.47 -7.29 11.59
C THR A 28 -17.81 -7.77 12.99
N ASP A 29 -17.00 -7.44 14.00
CA ASP A 29 -17.29 -7.80 15.38
C ASP A 29 -18.17 -6.74 16.07
N SER A 30 -18.85 -7.15 17.15
CA SER A 30 -19.74 -6.30 17.93
C SER A 30 -19.03 -5.37 18.90
N GLU A 31 -17.74 -5.63 19.17
CA GLU A 31 -16.94 -4.90 20.15
C GLU A 31 -16.33 -3.63 19.55
N ASN A 32 -16.12 -3.62 18.25
CA ASN A 32 -15.62 -2.47 17.50
C ASN A 32 -16.77 -1.60 17.00
N THR A 33 -16.56 -0.29 17.07
CA THR A 33 -17.41 0.70 16.40
C THR A 33 -17.43 0.45 14.88
N ASN A 34 -18.43 0.97 14.16
CA ASN A 34 -18.59 0.91 12.68
C ASN A 34 -17.37 1.52 11.93
N THR A 35 -16.23 0.85 12.02
CA THR A 35 -14.92 1.36 11.63
C THR A 35 -14.62 0.89 10.22
N MET A 36 -14.24 1.86 9.38
CA MET A 36 -13.71 1.62 8.06
C MET A 36 -12.24 1.98 8.04
N ALA A 37 -11.42 1.11 7.47
CA ALA A 37 -9.99 1.34 7.31
C ALA A 37 -9.51 1.00 5.91
N TRP A 38 -8.37 1.58 5.55
CA TRP A 38 -7.60 1.20 4.36
C TRP A 38 -6.15 1.03 4.77
N ILE A 39 -5.49 0.02 4.25
CA ILE A 39 -4.03 -0.08 4.30
C ILE A 39 -3.51 0.56 3.03
N SER A 40 -2.69 1.59 3.15
CA SER A 40 -2.09 2.32 2.03
C SER A 40 -0.58 2.14 2.00
N TYR A 41 -0.01 2.05 0.80
CA TYR A 41 1.39 1.78 0.54
C TYR A 41 2.03 2.97 -0.17
N TRP A 42 3.18 3.38 0.34
CA TRP A 42 3.87 4.59 -0.06
C TRP A 42 5.33 4.30 -0.36
N ARG A 43 5.88 5.04 -1.33
CA ARG A 43 7.28 4.94 -1.71
C ARG A 43 8.22 5.46 -0.62
N SER A 44 7.81 6.51 0.09
CA SER A 44 8.59 7.15 1.15
C SER A 44 7.67 7.86 2.15
N LEU A 45 8.22 8.18 3.33
CA LEU A 45 7.50 8.96 4.34
C LEU A 45 7.32 10.41 3.88
N GLU A 46 8.31 10.94 3.16
CA GLU A 46 8.33 12.29 2.62
C GLU A 46 7.20 12.50 1.61
N ASP A 47 6.98 11.52 0.72
CA ASP A 47 5.88 11.52 -0.23
C ASP A 47 4.50 11.53 0.46
N LEU A 48 4.33 10.70 1.50
CA LEU A 48 3.12 10.67 2.33
C LEU A 48 2.89 12.02 3.03
N GLN A 49 3.93 12.58 3.64
CA GLN A 49 3.85 13.86 4.33
C GLN A 49 3.52 15.01 3.36
N ALA A 50 4.12 15.00 2.16
CA ALA A 50 3.81 15.98 1.12
C ALA A 50 2.33 15.92 0.72
N PHE A 51 1.76 14.71 0.58
CA PHE A 51 0.33 14.57 0.31
C PHE A 51 -0.55 15.01 1.48
N ALA A 52 -0.16 14.72 2.73
CA ALA A 52 -0.91 15.16 3.91
C ALA A 52 -1.04 16.70 4.01
N LEU A 53 -0.06 17.42 3.44
CA LEU A 53 -0.06 18.88 3.33
C LEU A 53 -0.77 19.42 2.07
N ALA A 54 -1.17 18.55 1.14
CA ALA A 54 -1.86 18.95 -0.08
C ALA A 54 -3.26 19.50 0.20
N GLU A 55 -3.73 20.39 -0.69
CA GLU A 55 -5.00 21.08 -0.53
C GLU A 55 -6.19 20.14 -0.32
N VAL A 56 -6.27 19.04 -1.09
CA VAL A 56 -7.37 18.07 -1.01
C VAL A 56 -7.43 17.41 0.37
N HIS A 57 -6.28 17.06 0.95
CA HIS A 57 -6.20 16.44 2.26
C HIS A 57 -6.52 17.47 3.36
N GLN A 58 -5.91 18.66 3.28
CA GLN A 58 -6.14 19.77 4.20
C GLN A 58 -7.60 20.21 4.23
N LYS A 59 -8.30 20.19 3.09
CA LYS A 59 -9.74 20.49 3.01
C LYS A 59 -10.57 19.52 3.85
N GLY A 60 -10.29 18.22 3.77
CA GLY A 60 -11.00 17.22 4.58
C GLY A 60 -10.65 17.30 6.06
N LEU A 61 -9.38 17.51 6.40
CA LEU A 61 -8.96 17.70 7.79
C LEU A 61 -9.60 18.95 8.41
N LYS A 62 -9.58 20.08 7.71
CA LYS A 62 -10.24 21.32 8.16
C LYS A 62 -11.76 21.14 8.30
N TRP A 63 -12.39 20.35 7.44
CA TRP A 63 -13.81 20.01 7.59
C TRP A 63 -14.05 19.25 8.91
N TYR A 64 -13.25 18.22 9.18
CA TYR A 64 -13.38 17.41 10.39
C TYR A 64 -13.15 18.25 11.66
N MET A 65 -12.10 19.08 11.65
CA MET A 65 -11.71 19.93 12.78
C MET A 65 -12.71 21.04 13.10
N LYS A 66 -13.73 21.29 12.27
CA LYS A 66 -14.84 22.20 12.62
C LYS A 66 -15.74 21.66 13.74
N GLY A 67 -15.51 20.43 14.23
CA GLY A 67 -16.06 19.94 15.50
C GLY A 67 -17.56 19.64 15.49
N LYS A 68 -18.16 19.42 14.31
CA LYS A 68 -19.61 19.18 14.16
C LYS A 68 -20.00 17.70 14.12
N HIS A 69 -19.15 16.79 14.63
CA HIS A 69 -19.30 15.35 14.44
C HIS A 69 -19.05 14.56 15.75
N PRO A 70 -19.94 14.62 16.74
CA PRO A 70 -19.72 14.01 18.06
C PRO A 70 -19.60 12.47 18.04
N THR A 71 -20.03 11.82 16.97
CA THR A 71 -20.02 10.36 16.80
C THR A 71 -18.98 9.88 15.79
N LEU A 72 -18.19 10.78 15.21
CA LEU A 72 -17.20 10.44 14.18
C LEU A 72 -15.79 10.57 14.74
N GLY A 73 -15.06 9.47 14.74
CA GLY A 73 -13.60 9.45 14.96
C GLY A 73 -12.84 9.28 13.65
N ILE A 74 -11.59 9.76 13.63
CA ILE A 74 -10.61 9.43 12.59
C ILE A 74 -9.37 8.84 13.25
N MET A 75 -8.72 7.90 12.56
CA MET A 75 -7.47 7.29 13.01
C MET A 75 -6.52 7.14 11.84
N HIS A 76 -5.23 7.05 12.14
CA HIS A 76 -4.23 6.53 11.23
C HIS A 76 -3.09 5.88 12.03
N GLU A 77 -2.47 4.86 11.45
CA GLU A 77 -1.25 4.27 11.97
C GLU A 77 -0.24 4.24 10.83
N THR A 78 0.98 4.72 11.08
CA THR A 78 2.02 4.84 10.07
C THR A 78 3.25 4.06 10.51
N TYR A 79 3.66 3.11 9.66
CA TYR A 79 4.81 2.25 9.91
C TYR A 79 5.83 2.43 8.79
N VAL A 80 7.07 2.74 9.16
CA VAL A 80 8.21 2.77 8.22
C VAL A 80 8.94 1.44 8.34
N VAL A 81 8.89 0.63 7.29
CA VAL A 81 9.53 -0.70 7.27
C VAL A 81 10.73 -0.68 6.31
N PRO A 82 11.98 -0.85 6.79
CA PRO A 82 13.16 -0.82 5.92
C PRO A 82 13.19 -1.99 4.93
N ALA A 83 13.89 -1.80 3.80
CA ALA A 83 14.07 -2.84 2.78
C ALA A 83 14.54 -4.18 3.38
N GLY A 84 13.83 -5.27 3.06
CA GLY A 84 14.13 -6.61 3.58
C GLY A 84 13.57 -6.93 4.97
N ASN A 85 12.83 -6.00 5.59
CA ASN A 85 12.15 -6.20 6.87
C ASN A 85 10.64 -6.47 6.74
N TRP A 86 10.17 -6.88 5.57
CA TRP A 86 8.81 -7.36 5.36
C TRP A 86 8.80 -8.60 4.46
N GLU A 87 7.74 -9.39 4.57
CA GLU A 87 7.43 -10.51 3.68
C GLU A 87 5.93 -10.48 3.36
N THR A 88 5.56 -10.86 2.14
CA THR A 88 4.17 -11.05 1.73
C THR A 88 4.02 -12.34 0.94
N ILE A 89 3.06 -13.18 1.32
CA ILE A 89 2.74 -14.44 0.63
C ILE A 89 1.27 -14.42 0.28
N TYR A 90 0.96 -14.81 -0.96
CA TYR A 90 -0.39 -14.88 -1.47
C TYR A 90 -0.62 -16.26 -2.06
N HIS A 91 -1.65 -16.97 -1.60
CA HIS A 91 -1.98 -18.30 -2.08
C HIS A 91 -3.49 -18.41 -2.26
N ASN A 92 -3.92 -18.85 -3.45
CA ASN A 92 -5.33 -19.03 -3.81
C ASN A 92 -6.25 -17.85 -3.44
N ILE A 93 -5.77 -16.62 -3.69
CA ILE A 93 -6.50 -15.39 -3.39
C ILE A 93 -6.41 -14.42 -4.57
N VAL A 94 -7.48 -13.67 -4.81
CA VAL A 94 -7.42 -12.50 -5.68
C VAL A 94 -6.43 -11.50 -5.08
N PRO A 95 -5.53 -10.88 -5.86
CA PRO A 95 -4.54 -9.94 -5.32
C PRO A 95 -5.16 -8.96 -4.32
N PHE A 96 -4.57 -8.86 -3.13
CA PHE A 96 -5.05 -8.02 -2.02
C PHE A 96 -3.87 -7.36 -1.29
N GLY A 97 -4.09 -6.19 -0.70
CA GLY A 97 -3.03 -5.43 -0.02
C GLY A 97 -1.90 -5.07 -0.98
N LEU A 98 -0.65 -5.35 -0.56
CA LEU A 98 0.54 -4.99 -1.33
C LEU A 98 0.60 -5.68 -2.70
N ALA A 99 -0.02 -6.85 -2.88
CA ALA A 99 -0.15 -7.51 -4.19
C ALA A 99 -0.93 -6.68 -5.22
N GLN A 100 -1.81 -5.78 -4.79
CA GLN A 100 -2.51 -4.85 -5.68
C GLN A 100 -1.72 -3.57 -5.95
N ALA A 101 -0.64 -3.32 -5.20
CA ALA A 101 0.14 -2.11 -5.36
C ALA A 101 0.77 -2.08 -6.75
N LYS A 102 0.64 -0.93 -7.41
CA LYS A 102 1.14 -0.74 -8.77
C LYS A 102 2.41 0.07 -8.68
N GLN A 103 3.53 -0.56 -8.99
CA GLN A 103 4.77 0.18 -9.12
C GLN A 103 4.74 0.96 -10.45
N PRO A 104 5.05 2.27 -10.41
CA PRO A 104 5.63 2.93 -11.56
C PRO A 104 6.80 2.11 -12.09
N PHE A 105 6.83 1.78 -13.38
CA PHE A 105 8.09 1.41 -14.01
C PHE A 105 8.50 2.54 -14.96
N ALA A 106 9.80 2.79 -15.09
CA ALA A 106 10.34 4.01 -15.70
C ALA A 106 9.81 4.28 -17.12
N GLU A 107 9.48 3.24 -17.89
CA GLU A 107 8.96 3.33 -19.26
C GLU A 107 7.43 3.46 -19.36
N ALA A 108 6.71 3.41 -18.24
CA ALA A 108 5.25 3.57 -18.23
C ALA A 108 4.80 4.89 -18.88
N ASN A 109 5.56 5.97 -18.68
CA ASN A 109 5.27 7.27 -19.26
C ASN A 109 5.56 7.33 -20.76
N SER A 110 6.59 6.62 -21.24
CA SER A 110 6.94 6.56 -22.66
C SER A 110 5.93 5.72 -23.45
N LEU A 111 5.40 4.67 -22.84
CA LEU A 111 4.34 3.83 -23.41
C LEU A 111 2.97 4.52 -23.42
N ARG A 112 2.60 5.25 -22.36
CA ARG A 112 1.37 6.08 -22.34
C ARG A 112 1.38 7.14 -23.44
N LYS A 113 2.53 7.80 -23.68
CA LYS A 113 2.69 8.79 -24.78
C LYS A 113 2.53 8.17 -26.16
N LYS A 114 2.78 6.87 -26.31
CA LYS A 114 2.56 6.09 -27.55
C LYS A 114 1.14 5.53 -27.68
N GLY A 115 0.20 5.92 -26.81
CA GLY A 115 -1.17 5.41 -26.81
C GLY A 115 -1.29 3.96 -26.31
N MET A 116 -0.21 3.38 -25.78
CA MET A 116 -0.19 2.01 -25.27
C MET A 116 -0.59 1.99 -23.80
N ARG A 117 -1.33 0.96 -23.39
CA ARG A 117 -1.60 0.71 -21.97
C ARG A 117 -0.28 0.33 -21.31
N ALA A 118 0.29 1.24 -20.53
CA ALA A 118 1.52 0.97 -19.79
C ALA A 118 1.32 -0.24 -18.87
N PRO A 119 2.08 -1.33 -19.01
CA PRO A 119 1.93 -2.49 -18.16
C PRO A 119 2.30 -2.09 -16.72
N HIS A 120 1.42 -2.30 -15.75
CA HIS A 120 1.86 -2.22 -14.37
C HIS A 120 2.68 -3.48 -14.10
N ALA A 121 3.94 -3.33 -13.68
CA ALA A 121 4.70 -4.47 -13.17
C ALA A 121 4.02 -4.94 -11.89
N SER A 122 3.49 -6.17 -11.90
CA SER A 122 3.05 -6.83 -10.67
C SER A 122 4.28 -7.16 -9.84
N GLY A 123 4.25 -6.85 -8.54
CA GLY A 123 5.28 -7.31 -7.60
C GLY A 123 5.17 -8.80 -7.27
N LEU A 124 4.14 -9.50 -7.77
CA LEU A 124 3.95 -10.92 -7.53
C LEU A 124 4.96 -11.75 -8.34
N MET A 125 5.63 -12.65 -7.63
CA MET A 125 6.57 -13.61 -8.18
C MET A 125 6.05 -15.02 -7.89
N GLU A 126 6.17 -15.93 -8.85
CA GLU A 126 5.86 -17.33 -8.61
C GLU A 126 6.92 -17.96 -7.68
N ALA A 127 6.46 -18.61 -6.61
CA ALA A 127 7.32 -19.20 -5.59
C ALA A 127 7.89 -20.57 -6.05
N LYS A 128 8.85 -20.55 -6.97
CA LYS A 128 9.55 -21.74 -7.49
C LYS A 128 11.01 -21.83 -7.03
N GLY A 129 11.42 -23.00 -6.54
CA GLY A 129 12.81 -23.30 -6.17
C GLY A 129 13.12 -23.21 -4.66
N PRO A 130 14.38 -23.50 -4.26
CA PRO A 130 14.76 -23.66 -2.86
C PRO A 130 14.63 -22.37 -2.04
N THR A 131 14.77 -21.20 -2.67
CA THR A 131 14.65 -19.89 -2.03
C THR A 131 13.31 -19.68 -1.33
N TRP A 132 12.23 -20.32 -1.78
CA TRP A 132 10.88 -20.07 -1.25
C TRP A 132 10.46 -21.04 -0.14
N ARG A 133 11.30 -22.01 0.21
CA ARG A 133 10.98 -23.06 1.20
C ARG A 133 10.77 -22.51 2.61
N THR A 134 11.60 -21.57 3.06
CA THR A 134 11.52 -21.03 4.43
C THR A 134 11.42 -19.50 4.44
N MET A 135 10.86 -18.94 5.53
CA MET A 135 10.84 -17.48 5.71
C MET A 135 12.25 -16.91 5.79
N LYS A 136 13.19 -17.63 6.42
CA LYS A 136 14.59 -17.22 6.49
C LYS A 136 15.21 -17.08 5.10
N SER A 137 15.01 -18.05 4.20
CA SER A 137 15.54 -17.97 2.84
C SER A 137 14.90 -16.84 2.04
N ARG A 138 13.58 -16.67 2.14
CA ARG A 138 12.84 -15.59 1.45
C ARG A 138 13.25 -14.20 1.89
N MET A 139 13.46 -14.00 3.20
CA MET A 139 13.91 -12.73 3.76
C MET A 139 15.43 -12.51 3.66
N LYS A 140 16.18 -13.43 3.02
CA LYS A 140 17.66 -13.40 2.94
C LYS A 140 18.34 -13.36 4.31
N ARG A 141 17.80 -14.13 5.26
CA ARG A 141 18.28 -14.30 6.65
C ARG A 141 18.75 -15.72 6.97
N ALA A 142 18.79 -16.62 5.97
CA ALA A 142 19.27 -17.98 6.18
C ALA A 142 20.78 -17.97 6.46
N SER A 143 21.20 -18.68 7.51
CA SER A 143 22.61 -18.97 7.77
C SER A 143 23.08 -20.20 6.99
N GLU A 144 24.39 -20.42 6.85
CA GLU A 144 24.94 -21.62 6.19
C GLU A 144 24.42 -22.94 6.81
N LYS A 145 24.13 -22.94 8.12
CA LYS A 145 23.53 -24.07 8.84
C LYS A 145 22.06 -24.31 8.48
N ASP A 146 21.33 -23.25 8.12
CA ASP A 146 19.94 -23.35 7.67
C ASP A 146 19.84 -23.88 6.23
N MET A 147 20.96 -23.99 5.49
CA MET A 147 20.98 -24.53 4.13
C MET A 147 21.28 -26.04 4.05
N HIS A 148 21.72 -26.65 5.15
CA HIS A 148 22.20 -28.05 5.20
C HIS A 148 21.33 -28.99 6.06
N ASN A 149 20.27 -28.47 6.69
CA ASN A 149 19.36 -29.26 7.54
C ASN A 149 18.01 -29.58 6.87
N ASP A 150 17.90 -29.41 5.55
CA ASP A 150 16.69 -29.63 4.75
C ASP A 150 16.92 -30.60 3.58
#